data_AF-A0A834NLH8-F1
#
_entry.id   AF-A0A834NLH8-F1
#
_cell.length_a   1.000
_cell.length_b   1.000
_cell.length_c   1.000
_cell.angle_alpha   90.00
_cell.angle_beta   90.00
_cell.angle_gamma   90.00
#
_symmetry.space_group_name_H-M   'P 1'
#
loop_
_entity.id
_entity.type
_entity.pdbx_description
1 polymer ?
#
loop_
_entity_poly.entity_id
_entity_poly.type
_entity_poly.pdbx_seq_one_letter_code
_entity_poly.pdbx_strand_id
1 'polypeptide(L)'
;MKIISFLLVAALSFNQVISVKVIVEENLKNAEKKINDSKNKIEDAIKDINRYRSNLQFMFNNKITARQEQHVKTIRCITDLSLEEIRTFVYHARSQGKNPTNCYQNSQAATRIISNHGYSSLDKCVKEAKVFIEHVQTTIDNIITTGQTLIAELDYIFPNCHNRLPKIILHCVTRKIKKYELYIKNFDSSITSMRTTGDTAFHQGFLHGIACYNNVVVKTRESVRANVAEAEYCINKS
;
A
#
# COMPACT_ATOMS: atom_id res chain seq x y z
N MET A 1 -27.50 37.49 -70.39
CA MET A 1 -26.47 36.50 -70.01
C MET A 1 -25.74 36.81 -68.68
N LYS A 2 -26.34 37.55 -67.73
CA LYS A 2 -25.73 37.89 -66.41
C LYS A 2 -26.32 37.15 -65.21
N ILE A 3 -27.50 36.52 -65.36
CA ILE A 3 -28.24 35.89 -64.25
C ILE A 3 -27.69 34.48 -63.94
N ILE A 4 -27.16 33.76 -64.94
CA ILE A 4 -26.64 32.39 -64.77
C ILE A 4 -25.32 32.37 -63.96
N SER A 5 -24.48 33.42 -64.05
CA SER A 5 -23.25 33.50 -63.24
C SER A 5 -23.51 33.73 -61.75
N PHE A 6 -24.59 34.41 -61.36
CA PHE A 6 -24.90 34.65 -59.94
C PHE A 6 -25.41 33.39 -59.23
N LEU A 7 -26.19 32.55 -59.93
CA LEU A 7 -26.68 31.27 -59.40
C LEU A 7 -25.56 30.24 -59.21
N LEU A 8 -24.55 30.23 -60.09
CA LEU A 8 -23.39 29.33 -59.98
C LEU A 8 -22.44 29.71 -58.83
N VAL A 9 -22.21 31.01 -58.59
CA VAL A 9 -21.39 31.48 -57.46
C VAL A 9 -22.09 31.26 -56.11
N ALA A 10 -23.42 31.41 -56.06
CA ALA A 10 -24.21 31.04 -54.89
C ALA A 10 -24.18 29.53 -54.61
N ALA A 11 -24.34 28.67 -55.62
CA ALA A 11 -24.28 27.21 -55.44
C ALA A 11 -22.90 26.70 -54.98
N LEU A 12 -21.81 27.28 -55.49
CA LEU A 12 -20.43 26.93 -55.07
C LEU A 12 -20.12 27.36 -53.63
N SER A 13 -20.62 28.53 -53.20
CA SER A 13 -20.45 29.01 -51.82
C SER A 13 -21.31 28.23 -50.82
N PHE A 14 -22.53 27.82 -51.19
CA PHE A 14 -23.36 26.94 -50.36
C PHE A 14 -22.75 25.54 -50.17
N ASN A 15 -22.21 24.92 -51.24
CA ASN A 15 -21.56 23.61 -51.13
C ASN A 15 -20.28 23.62 -50.27
N GLN A 16 -19.49 24.70 -50.31
CA GLN A 16 -18.32 24.86 -49.44
C GLN A 16 -18.69 25.11 -47.97
N VAL A 17 -19.80 25.81 -47.70
CA VAL A 17 -20.27 26.04 -46.33
C VAL A 17 -20.82 24.75 -45.70
N ILE A 18 -21.52 23.92 -46.48
CA ILE A 18 -22.04 22.63 -46.01
C ILE A 18 -20.89 21.66 -45.69
N SER A 19 -19.88 21.54 -46.56
CA SER A 19 -18.74 20.62 -46.31
C SER A 19 -17.92 21.02 -45.08
N VAL A 20 -17.66 22.31 -44.87
CA VAL A 20 -16.94 22.81 -43.69
C VAL A 20 -17.71 22.57 -42.40
N LYS A 21 -19.04 22.71 -42.42
CA LYS A 21 -19.87 22.46 -41.23
C LYS A 21 -19.85 20.98 -40.85
N VAL A 22 -20.00 20.08 -41.82
CA VAL A 22 -19.91 18.62 -41.62
C VAL A 22 -18.56 18.21 -41.02
N ILE A 23 -17.46 18.74 -41.56
CA ILE A 23 -16.11 18.45 -41.05
C ILE A 23 -15.93 18.91 -39.58
N VAL A 24 -16.47 20.08 -39.22
CA VAL A 24 -16.35 20.59 -37.84
C VAL A 24 -17.18 19.75 -36.87
N GLU A 25 -18.39 19.34 -37.25
CA GLU A 25 -19.25 18.46 -36.43
C GLU A 25 -18.60 17.09 -36.19
N GLU A 26 -18.04 16.47 -37.23
CA GLU A 26 -17.32 15.19 -37.10
C GLU A 26 -16.11 15.31 -36.16
N ASN A 27 -15.33 16.39 -36.28
CA ASN A 27 -14.19 16.63 -35.41
C ASN A 27 -14.59 16.88 -33.95
N LEU A 28 -15.73 17.53 -33.69
CA LEU A 28 -16.26 17.69 -32.34
C LEU A 28 -16.70 16.35 -31.74
N LYS A 29 -17.36 15.48 -32.52
CA LYS A 29 -17.68 14.11 -32.09
C LYS A 29 -16.42 13.30 -31.79
N ASN A 30 -15.39 13.41 -32.62
CA ASN A 30 -14.10 12.75 -32.37
C ASN A 30 -13.43 13.28 -31.09
N ALA A 31 -13.54 14.58 -30.81
CA ALA A 31 -13.04 15.17 -29.57
C ALA A 31 -13.80 14.68 -28.33
N GLU A 32 -15.13 14.57 -28.42
CA GLU A 32 -15.98 14.00 -27.37
C GLU A 32 -15.61 12.54 -27.07
N LYS A 33 -15.44 11.74 -28.12
CA LYS A 33 -14.97 10.36 -27.98
C LYS A 33 -13.62 10.29 -27.26
N LYS A 34 -12.64 11.12 -27.65
CA LYS A 34 -11.32 11.15 -27.00
C LYS A 34 -11.38 11.52 -25.52
N ILE A 35 -12.27 12.44 -25.17
CA ILE A 35 -12.51 12.83 -23.76
C ILE A 35 -13.08 11.64 -22.99
N ASN A 36 -14.10 10.96 -23.53
CA ASN A 36 -14.69 9.78 -22.90
C ASN A 36 -13.69 8.62 -22.78
N ASP A 37 -12.89 8.34 -23.81
CA ASP A 37 -11.83 7.33 -23.78
C ASP A 37 -10.79 7.64 -22.68
N SER A 38 -10.43 8.92 -22.53
CA SER A 38 -9.50 9.37 -21.49
C SER A 38 -10.08 9.21 -20.09
N LYS A 39 -11.36 9.54 -19.90
CA LYS A 39 -12.06 9.33 -18.62
C LYS A 39 -12.07 7.85 -18.24
N ASN A 40 -12.50 6.99 -19.16
CA ASN A 40 -12.55 5.54 -18.95
C ASN A 40 -11.17 4.99 -18.56
N LYS A 41 -10.10 5.45 -19.23
CA LYS A 41 -8.73 5.06 -18.89
C LYS A 41 -8.35 5.46 -17.45
N ILE A 42 -8.70 6.68 -17.03
CA ILE A 42 -8.42 7.14 -15.65
C ILE A 42 -9.23 6.33 -14.63
N GLU A 43 -10.51 6.06 -14.91
CA GLU A 43 -11.37 5.24 -14.05
C GLU A 43 -10.83 3.82 -13.88
N ASP A 44 -10.40 3.19 -14.96
CA ASP A 44 -9.81 1.85 -14.92
C ASP A 44 -8.48 1.85 -14.16
N ALA A 45 -7.65 2.88 -14.36
CA ALA A 45 -6.44 3.06 -13.57
C ALA A 45 -6.74 3.20 -12.06
N ILE A 46 -7.78 3.96 -11.68
CA ILE A 46 -8.22 4.07 -10.28
C ILE A 46 -8.67 2.71 -9.73
N LYS A 47 -9.41 1.90 -10.50
CA LYS A 47 -9.79 0.54 -10.08
C LYS A 47 -8.55 -0.34 -9.84
N ASP A 48 -7.57 -0.28 -10.73
CA ASP A 48 -6.32 -1.04 -10.61
C ASP A 48 -5.48 -0.59 -9.42
N ILE A 49 -5.42 0.71 -9.15
CA ILE A 49 -4.76 1.28 -7.97
C ILE A 49 -5.42 0.79 -6.68
N ASN A 50 -6.76 0.76 -6.63
CA ASN A 50 -7.50 0.22 -5.48
C ASN A 50 -7.23 -1.27 -5.27
N ARG A 51 -7.17 -2.06 -6.35
CA ARG A 51 -6.78 -3.47 -6.28
C ARG A 51 -5.37 -3.64 -5.74
N TYR A 52 -4.43 -2.83 -6.24
CA TYR A 52 -3.05 -2.82 -5.77
C TYR A 52 -2.96 -2.49 -4.27
N ARG A 53 -3.69 -1.46 -3.80
CA ARG A 53 -3.82 -1.11 -2.37
C ARG A 53 -4.19 -2.32 -1.52
N SER A 54 -5.28 -3.00 -1.87
CA SER A 54 -5.77 -4.15 -1.11
C SER A 54 -4.77 -5.30 -1.12
N ASN A 55 -4.17 -5.60 -2.28
CA ASN A 55 -3.18 -6.66 -2.40
C ASN A 55 -1.92 -6.38 -1.58
N LEU A 56 -1.40 -5.15 -1.63
CA LEU A 56 -0.23 -4.73 -0.86
C LEU A 56 -0.44 -4.95 0.64
N GLN A 57 -1.57 -4.48 1.17
CA GLN A 57 -1.92 -4.63 2.58
C GLN A 57 -2.10 -6.10 2.97
N PHE A 58 -2.87 -6.86 2.20
CA PHE A 58 -3.15 -8.26 2.46
C PHE A 58 -1.89 -9.11 2.46
N MET A 59 -1.07 -8.99 1.39
CA MET A 59 0.16 -9.74 1.27
C MET A 59 1.15 -9.40 2.38
N PHE A 60 1.26 -8.11 2.73
CA PHE A 60 2.19 -7.68 3.77
C PHE A 60 1.78 -8.24 5.12
N ASN A 61 0.50 -8.08 5.49
CA ASN A 61 -0.07 -8.58 6.74
C ASN A 61 0.11 -10.09 6.86
N ASN A 62 -0.20 -10.85 5.82
CA ASN A 62 -0.05 -12.31 5.85
C ASN A 62 1.42 -12.71 6.05
N LYS A 63 2.33 -12.09 5.30
CA LYS A 63 3.74 -12.46 5.35
C LYS A 63 4.38 -12.11 6.69
N ILE A 64 4.07 -10.93 7.23
CA ILE A 64 4.61 -10.48 8.51
C ILE A 64 4.05 -11.29 9.68
N THR A 65 2.74 -11.56 9.69
CA THR A 65 2.09 -12.38 10.73
C THR A 65 2.53 -13.83 10.68
N ALA A 66 2.64 -14.44 9.50
CA ALA A 66 3.16 -15.81 9.37
C ALA A 66 4.58 -15.93 9.95
N ARG A 67 5.41 -14.90 9.79
CA ARG A 67 6.72 -14.88 10.44
C ARG A 67 6.61 -14.67 11.95
N GLN A 68 5.76 -13.75 12.40
CA GLN A 68 5.52 -13.52 13.82
C GLN A 68 5.19 -14.84 14.54
N GLU A 69 4.30 -15.66 13.97
CA GLU A 69 3.92 -16.96 14.52
C GLU A 69 5.12 -17.92 14.67
N GLN A 70 6.06 -17.91 13.72
CA GLN A 70 7.29 -18.71 13.83
C GLN A 70 8.14 -18.24 15.03
N HIS A 71 8.23 -16.93 15.27
CA HIS A 71 8.96 -16.38 16.40
C HIS A 71 8.24 -16.60 17.74
N VAL A 72 6.90 -16.56 17.77
CA VAL A 72 6.11 -16.96 18.94
C VAL A 72 6.40 -18.41 19.32
N LYS A 73 6.39 -19.33 18.33
CA LYS A 73 6.77 -20.74 18.56
C LYS A 73 8.19 -20.88 19.07
N THR A 74 9.11 -20.06 18.57
CA THR A 74 10.51 -20.07 19.02
C THR A 74 10.64 -19.62 20.47
N ILE A 75 9.97 -18.53 20.85
CA ILE A 75 9.94 -18.06 22.24
C ILE A 75 9.37 -19.13 23.16
N ARG A 76 8.24 -19.75 22.78
CA ARG A 76 7.63 -20.85 23.53
C ARG A 76 8.61 -22.01 23.74
N CYS A 77 9.29 -22.44 22.68
CA CYS A 77 10.28 -23.51 22.76
C CYS A 77 11.43 -23.17 23.73
N ILE A 78 11.97 -21.94 23.65
CA ILE A 78 13.02 -21.47 24.56
C ILE A 78 12.54 -21.51 26.01
N THR A 79 11.31 -21.05 26.28
CA THR A 79 10.77 -20.99 27.64
C THR A 79 10.43 -22.37 28.17
N ASP A 80 9.89 -23.27 27.34
CA ASP A 80 9.54 -24.63 27.75
C ASP A 80 10.80 -25.43 28.11
N LEU A 81 11.84 -25.39 27.26
CA LEU A 81 13.13 -26.02 27.54
C LEU A 81 13.77 -25.51 28.83
N SER A 82 13.68 -24.20 29.09
CA SER A 82 14.21 -23.63 30.33
C SER A 82 13.49 -24.11 31.58
N LEU A 83 12.17 -24.33 31.50
CA LEU A 83 11.40 -24.86 32.62
C LEU A 83 11.73 -26.34 32.85
N GLU A 84 11.98 -27.11 31.79
CA GLU A 84 12.45 -28.50 31.90
C GLU A 84 13.83 -28.59 32.55
N GLU A 85 14.75 -27.70 32.19
CA GLU A 85 16.07 -27.59 32.81
C GLU A 85 15.95 -27.27 34.31
N ILE A 86 15.15 -26.26 34.67
CA ILE A 86 14.91 -25.91 36.07
C ILE A 86 14.26 -27.07 36.84
N ARG A 87 13.31 -27.81 36.24
CA ARG A 87 12.71 -28.99 36.86
C ARG A 87 13.75 -30.07 37.16
N THR A 88 14.75 -30.21 36.30
CA THR A 88 15.86 -31.14 36.50
C THR A 88 16.69 -30.72 37.72
N PHE A 89 17.01 -29.43 37.88
CA PHE A 89 17.66 -28.93 39.10
C PHE A 89 16.83 -29.19 40.36
N VAL A 90 15.52 -28.95 40.30
CA VAL A 90 14.59 -29.23 41.41
C VAL A 90 14.61 -30.71 41.80
N TYR A 91 14.57 -31.60 40.82
CA TYR A 91 14.61 -33.05 41.05
C TYR A 91 15.91 -33.47 41.75
N HIS A 92 17.05 -32.98 41.26
CA HIS A 92 18.35 -33.24 41.88
C HIS A 92 18.44 -32.71 43.31
N ALA A 93 18.02 -31.47 43.56
CA ALA A 93 18.04 -30.91 44.91
C ALA A 93 17.13 -31.69 45.89
N ARG A 94 15.94 -32.11 45.45
CA ARG A 94 15.04 -32.95 46.26
C ARG A 94 15.67 -34.30 46.59
N SER A 95 16.41 -34.91 45.66
CA SER A 95 17.14 -36.16 45.93
C SER A 95 18.23 -36.01 47.00
N GLN A 96 18.70 -34.78 47.23
CA GLN A 96 19.65 -34.41 48.29
C GLN A 96 18.96 -33.99 49.60
N GLY A 97 17.63 -34.12 49.72
CA GLY A 97 16.87 -33.73 50.90
C GLY A 97 16.57 -32.24 51.02
N LYS A 98 16.81 -31.43 49.97
CA LYS A 98 16.53 -29.99 49.95
C LYS A 98 15.07 -29.69 49.58
N ASN A 99 14.59 -28.50 49.93
CA ASN A 99 13.24 -28.03 49.55
C ASN A 99 13.27 -26.81 48.62
N PRO A 100 13.46 -27.02 47.30
CA PRO A 100 13.59 -25.93 46.32
C PRO A 100 12.26 -25.29 45.87
N THR A 101 11.15 -25.53 46.59
CA THR A 101 9.79 -25.20 46.09
C THR A 101 9.61 -23.70 45.80
N ASN A 102 10.09 -22.82 46.68
CA ASN A 102 9.99 -21.37 46.48
C ASN A 102 10.81 -20.91 45.27
N CYS A 103 12.05 -21.42 45.12
CA CYS A 103 12.90 -21.11 43.97
C CYS A 103 12.24 -21.51 42.65
N TYR A 104 11.62 -22.70 42.60
CA TYR A 104 10.91 -23.19 41.41
C TYR A 104 9.69 -22.34 41.05
N GLN A 105 8.90 -21.93 42.04
CA GLN A 105 7.72 -21.07 41.81
C GLN A 105 8.13 -19.70 41.29
N ASN A 106 9.16 -19.10 41.88
CA ASN A 106 9.69 -17.81 41.46
C ASN A 106 10.24 -17.87 40.04
N SER A 107 11.04 -18.88 39.71
CA SER A 107 11.60 -19.05 38.38
C SER A 107 10.51 -19.30 37.32
N GLN A 108 9.44 -20.03 37.68
CA GLN A 108 8.30 -20.25 36.79
C GLN A 108 7.55 -18.93 36.51
N ALA A 109 7.32 -18.12 37.54
CA ALA A 109 6.70 -16.80 37.39
C ALA A 109 7.56 -15.88 36.51
N ALA A 110 8.87 -15.85 36.75
CA ALA A 110 9.83 -15.10 35.95
C ALA A 110 9.84 -15.54 34.48
N THR A 111 9.89 -16.84 34.19
CA THR A 111 9.79 -17.35 32.80
C THR A 111 8.51 -16.88 32.11
N ARG A 112 7.37 -16.87 32.82
CA ARG A 112 6.09 -16.36 32.27
C ARG A 112 6.13 -14.87 31.96
N ILE A 113 6.77 -14.07 32.82
CA ILE A 113 6.97 -12.64 32.57
C ILE A 113 7.84 -12.43 31.32
N ILE A 114 8.95 -13.18 31.22
CA ILE A 114 9.87 -13.12 30.08
C ILE A 114 9.14 -13.49 28.77
N SER A 115 8.34 -14.56 28.76
CA SER A 115 7.58 -14.96 27.58
C SER A 115 6.56 -13.91 27.16
N ASN A 116 5.83 -13.34 28.12
CA ASN A 116 4.82 -12.32 27.85
C ASN A 116 5.45 -11.03 27.30
N HIS A 117 6.60 -10.63 27.85
CA HIS A 117 7.36 -9.50 27.32
C HIS A 117 7.81 -9.79 25.88
N GLY A 118 8.34 -10.99 25.62
CA GLY A 118 8.70 -11.43 24.28
C GLY A 118 7.54 -11.33 23.28
N TYR A 119 6.37 -11.86 23.62
CA TYR A 119 5.17 -11.78 22.76
C TYR A 119 4.74 -10.34 22.49
N SER A 120 4.67 -9.51 23.54
CA SER A 120 4.34 -8.09 23.41
C SER A 120 5.35 -7.35 22.53
N SER A 121 6.64 -7.67 22.62
CA SER A 121 7.66 -7.09 21.75
C SER A 121 7.52 -7.54 20.29
N LEU A 122 7.12 -8.79 20.03
CA LEU A 122 6.78 -9.23 18.67
C LEU A 122 5.59 -8.44 18.11
N ASP A 123 4.56 -8.16 18.90
CA ASP A 123 3.43 -7.32 18.45
C ASP A 123 3.86 -5.89 18.10
N LYS A 124 4.80 -5.33 18.85
CA LYS A 124 5.38 -4.01 18.53
C LYS A 124 6.14 -4.04 17.21
N CYS A 125 6.95 -5.08 16.95
CA CYS A 125 7.64 -5.25 15.69
C CYS A 125 6.68 -5.29 14.48
N VAL A 126 5.49 -5.92 14.61
CA VAL A 126 4.47 -5.90 13.56
C VAL A 126 4.02 -4.47 13.27
N LYS A 127 3.73 -3.69 14.31
CA LYS A 127 3.25 -2.30 14.17
C LYS A 127 4.30 -1.44 13.50
N GLU A 128 5.56 -1.53 13.94
CA GLU A 128 6.68 -0.79 13.35
C GLU A 128 6.90 -1.16 11.88
N ALA A 129 6.79 -2.45 11.54
CA ALA A 129 6.90 -2.91 10.16
C ALA A 129 5.76 -2.35 9.27
N LYS A 130 4.54 -2.21 9.79
CA LYS A 130 3.38 -1.71 9.03
C LYS A 130 3.48 -0.23 8.65
N VAL A 131 4.20 0.58 9.42
CA VAL A 131 4.41 2.01 9.12
C VAL A 131 4.97 2.23 7.71
N PHE A 132 5.81 1.31 7.22
CA PHE A 132 6.39 1.39 5.87
C PHE A 132 5.32 1.38 4.78
N ILE A 133 4.29 0.53 4.90
CA ILE A 133 3.23 0.44 3.90
C ILE A 133 2.11 1.46 4.12
N GLU A 134 2.01 2.08 5.30
CA GLU A 134 1.05 3.14 5.60
C GLU A 134 1.32 4.40 4.77
N HIS A 135 2.59 4.81 4.63
CA HIS A 135 2.96 5.95 3.78
C HIS A 135 2.52 5.77 2.31
N VAL A 136 2.58 4.53 1.83
CA VAL A 136 2.13 4.19 0.47
C VAL A 136 0.62 4.40 0.35
N GLN A 137 -0.16 4.17 1.41
CA GLN A 137 -1.61 4.38 1.38
C GLN A 137 -1.96 5.84 1.14
N THR A 138 -1.29 6.76 1.83
CA THR A 138 -1.46 8.21 1.63
C THR A 138 -1.10 8.62 0.20
N THR A 139 -0.03 8.04 -0.35
CA THR A 139 0.36 8.29 -1.75
C THR A 139 -0.72 7.80 -2.72
N ILE A 140 -1.32 6.65 -2.46
CA ILE A 140 -2.42 6.11 -3.25
C ILE A 140 -3.65 7.03 -3.19
N ASP A 141 -4.02 7.56 -2.02
CA ASP A 141 -5.17 8.48 -1.90
C ASP A 141 -4.96 9.75 -2.72
N ASN A 142 -3.75 10.31 -2.69
CA ASN A 142 -3.40 11.49 -3.48
C ASN A 142 -3.51 11.22 -4.99
N ILE A 143 -3.07 10.06 -5.45
CA ILE A 143 -3.17 9.68 -6.87
C ILE A 143 -4.63 9.48 -7.25
N ILE A 144 -5.44 8.76 -6.45
CA ILE A 144 -6.87 8.59 -6.72
C ILE A 144 -7.57 9.95 -6.83
N THR A 145 -7.30 10.87 -5.88
CA THR A 145 -7.85 12.24 -5.89
C THR A 145 -7.44 13.01 -7.13
N THR A 146 -6.19 12.86 -7.57
CA THR A 146 -5.68 13.46 -8.81
C THR A 146 -6.45 12.91 -10.02
N GLY A 147 -6.66 11.59 -10.10
CA GLY A 147 -7.44 10.96 -11.17
C GLY A 147 -8.89 11.45 -11.20
N GLN A 148 -9.55 11.55 -10.05
CA GLN A 148 -10.91 12.09 -9.94
C GLN A 148 -11.00 13.55 -10.39
N THR A 149 -10.00 14.36 -10.02
CA THR A 149 -9.89 15.75 -10.49
C THR A 149 -9.76 15.81 -12.01
N LEU A 150 -8.92 14.96 -12.60
CA LEU A 150 -8.75 14.91 -14.06
C LEU A 150 -10.05 14.53 -14.77
N ILE A 151 -10.81 13.57 -14.26
CA ILE A 151 -12.12 13.19 -14.81
C ILE A 151 -13.07 14.40 -14.79
N ALA A 152 -13.17 15.11 -13.67
CA ALA A 152 -14.02 16.29 -13.56
C ALA A 152 -13.58 17.40 -14.54
N GLU A 153 -12.28 17.65 -14.64
CA GLU A 153 -11.73 18.65 -15.55
C GLU A 153 -12.00 18.32 -17.04
N LEU A 154 -11.95 17.04 -17.40
CA LEU A 154 -12.31 16.53 -18.71
C LEU A 154 -13.80 16.80 -19.03
N ASP A 155 -14.70 16.59 -18.07
CA ASP A 155 -16.14 16.89 -18.20
C ASP A 155 -16.41 18.38 -18.45
N TYR A 156 -15.58 19.26 -17.88
CA TYR A 156 -15.69 20.70 -18.06
C TYR A 156 -15.05 21.22 -19.36
N ILE A 157 -14.48 20.39 -20.23
CA ILE A 157 -13.86 20.88 -21.47
C ILE A 157 -14.90 21.55 -22.39
N PHE A 158 -15.98 20.85 -22.72
CA PHE A 158 -17.02 21.38 -23.61
C PHE A 158 -17.75 22.59 -23.01
N PRO A 159 -18.24 22.55 -21.75
CA PRO A 159 -18.85 23.71 -21.10
C PRO A 159 -17.96 24.96 -21.14
N ASN A 160 -16.66 24.80 -20.91
CA ASN A 160 -15.71 25.91 -20.89
C ASN A 160 -15.27 26.39 -22.29
N CYS A 161 -15.68 25.71 -23.36
CA CYS A 161 -15.38 26.08 -24.74
C CYS A 161 -16.62 26.57 -25.49
N HIS A 162 -17.70 26.89 -24.79
CA HIS A 162 -18.94 27.35 -25.38
C HIS A 162 -18.73 28.63 -26.21
N ASN A 163 -19.16 28.61 -27.47
CA ASN A 163 -19.11 29.75 -28.38
C ASN A 163 -20.21 29.64 -29.44
N ARG A 164 -20.57 30.76 -30.08
CA ARG A 164 -21.54 30.76 -31.20
C ARG A 164 -20.95 30.18 -32.50
N LEU A 165 -19.62 30.18 -32.66
CA LEU A 165 -18.94 29.71 -33.86
C LEU A 165 -18.32 28.31 -33.66
N PRO A 166 -18.78 27.27 -34.39
CA PRO A 166 -18.31 25.89 -34.22
C PRO A 166 -16.79 25.71 -34.38
N LYS A 167 -16.16 26.47 -35.30
CA LYS A 167 -14.69 26.43 -35.48
C LYS A 167 -13.93 26.89 -34.24
N ILE A 168 -14.46 27.87 -33.51
CA ILE A 168 -13.86 28.39 -32.28
C ILE A 168 -14.01 27.37 -31.15
N ILE A 169 -15.18 26.74 -31.04
CA ILE A 169 -15.40 25.63 -30.10
C ILE A 169 -14.36 24.53 -30.35
N LEU A 170 -14.24 24.07 -31.61
CA LEU A 170 -13.33 23.00 -31.98
C LEU A 170 -11.87 23.35 -31.64
N HIS A 171 -11.42 24.57 -31.95
CA HIS A 171 -10.08 25.03 -31.61
C HIS A 171 -9.84 25.03 -30.09
N CYS A 172 -10.80 25.56 -29.30
CA CYS A 172 -10.73 25.58 -27.85
C CYS A 172 -10.65 24.16 -27.27
N VAL A 173 -11.57 23.27 -27.69
CA VAL A 173 -11.66 21.88 -27.23
C VAL A 173 -10.37 21.13 -27.55
N THR A 174 -9.88 21.23 -28.80
CA THR A 174 -8.64 20.56 -29.22
C THR A 174 -7.43 21.02 -28.39
N ARG A 175 -7.34 22.32 -28.11
CA ARG A 175 -6.25 22.87 -27.27
C ARG A 175 -6.34 22.34 -25.83
N LYS A 176 -7.54 22.28 -25.25
CA LYS A 176 -7.75 21.71 -23.91
C LYS A 176 -7.42 20.23 -23.86
N ILE A 177 -7.87 19.43 -24.83
CA ILE A 177 -7.55 17.99 -24.91
C ILE A 177 -6.03 17.78 -24.88
N LYS A 178 -5.27 18.48 -25.74
CA LYS A 178 -3.80 18.39 -25.76
C LYS A 178 -3.15 18.71 -24.41
N LYS A 179 -3.72 19.69 -23.67
CA LYS A 179 -3.25 20.03 -22.32
C LYS A 179 -3.49 18.86 -21.35
N TYR A 180 -4.68 18.26 -21.38
CA TYR A 180 -5.03 17.16 -20.48
C TYR A 180 -4.33 15.85 -20.82
N GLU A 181 -3.97 15.61 -22.09
CA GLU A 181 -3.10 14.48 -22.47
C GLU A 181 -1.77 14.48 -21.70
N LEU A 182 -1.17 15.66 -21.49
CA LEU A 182 0.05 15.80 -20.69
C LEU A 182 -0.20 15.47 -19.21
N TYR A 183 -1.32 15.92 -18.65
CA TYR A 183 -1.66 15.61 -17.25
C TYR A 183 -1.97 14.14 -17.04
N ILE A 184 -2.64 13.48 -17.98
CA ILE A 184 -2.88 12.04 -17.96
C ILE A 184 -1.55 11.28 -18.01
N LYS A 185 -0.60 11.73 -18.84
CA LYS A 185 0.74 11.12 -18.88
C LYS A 185 1.47 11.25 -17.54
N ASN A 186 1.36 12.41 -16.88
CA ASN A 186 1.95 12.61 -15.56
C ASN A 186 1.26 11.72 -14.51
N PHE A 187 -0.06 11.58 -14.58
CA PHE A 187 -0.82 10.66 -13.74
C PHE A 187 -0.36 9.20 -13.91
N ASP A 188 -0.21 8.72 -15.15
CA ASP A 188 0.34 7.37 -15.43
C ASP A 188 1.76 7.19 -14.84
N SER A 189 2.60 8.23 -14.92
CA SER A 189 3.94 8.24 -14.31
C SER A 189 3.88 8.15 -12.78
N SER A 190 2.98 8.92 -12.15
CA SER A 190 2.74 8.86 -10.70
C SER A 190 2.30 7.48 -10.24
N ILE A 191 1.45 6.79 -11.00
CA ILE A 191 1.05 5.40 -10.72
C ILE A 191 2.26 4.48 -10.76
N THR A 192 3.09 4.60 -11.80
CA THR A 192 4.29 3.76 -11.94
C THR A 192 5.25 3.97 -10.77
N SER A 193 5.51 5.22 -10.41
CA SER A 193 6.34 5.58 -9.26
C SER A 193 5.78 5.02 -7.95
N MET A 194 4.48 5.18 -7.72
CA MET A 194 3.80 4.67 -6.52
C MET A 194 3.92 3.15 -6.40
N ARG A 195 3.82 2.39 -7.49
CA ARG A 195 4.02 0.93 -7.47
C ARG A 195 5.44 0.58 -7.02
N THR A 196 6.45 1.19 -7.64
CA THR A 196 7.87 0.99 -7.27
C THR A 196 8.14 1.34 -5.80
N THR A 197 7.60 2.47 -5.32
CA THR A 197 7.71 2.86 -3.91
C THR A 197 7.01 1.87 -3.00
N GLY A 198 5.82 1.39 -3.38
CA GLY A 198 5.08 0.41 -2.59
C GLY A 198 5.77 -0.95 -2.49
N ASP A 199 6.34 -1.45 -3.59
CA ASP A 199 7.14 -2.68 -3.58
C ASP A 199 8.39 -2.53 -2.71
N THR A 200 9.06 -1.37 -2.79
CA THR A 200 10.22 -1.06 -1.94
C THR A 200 9.83 -1.03 -0.46
N ALA A 201 8.76 -0.32 -0.12
CA ALA A 201 8.25 -0.21 1.23
C ALA A 201 7.83 -1.59 1.79
N PHE A 202 7.21 -2.43 0.96
CA PHE A 202 6.90 -3.82 1.32
C PHE A 202 8.15 -4.59 1.74
N HIS A 203 9.20 -4.55 0.90
CA HIS A 203 10.44 -5.28 1.18
C HIS A 203 11.15 -4.74 2.43
N GLN A 204 11.27 -3.42 2.54
CA GLN A 204 11.91 -2.77 3.69
C GLN A 204 11.16 -3.04 4.98
N GLY A 205 9.85 -2.84 5.00
CA GLY A 205 9.01 -3.13 6.17
C GLY A 205 9.08 -4.59 6.58
N PHE A 206 9.08 -5.51 5.61
CA PHE A 206 9.22 -6.94 5.89
C PHE A 206 10.58 -7.24 6.53
N LEU A 207 11.69 -6.80 5.91
CA LEU A 207 13.04 -7.02 6.44
C LEU A 207 13.24 -6.39 7.82
N HIS A 208 12.71 -5.18 8.03
CA HIS A 208 12.72 -4.51 9.32
C HIS A 208 12.00 -5.34 10.39
N GLY A 209 10.81 -5.85 10.05
CA GLY A 209 10.06 -6.76 10.92
C GLY A 209 10.84 -8.02 11.28
N ILE A 210 11.49 -8.68 10.30
CA ILE A 210 12.35 -9.84 10.55
C ILE A 210 13.49 -9.51 11.52
N ALA A 211 14.19 -8.40 11.27
CA ALA A 211 15.30 -7.97 12.12
C ALA A 211 14.82 -7.70 13.56
N CYS A 212 13.68 -7.03 13.70
CA CYS A 212 13.05 -6.78 15.00
C CYS A 212 12.69 -8.09 15.71
N TYR A 213 12.04 -9.04 15.03
CA TYR A 213 11.71 -10.35 15.62
C TYR A 213 12.94 -11.13 16.08
N ASN A 214 14.00 -11.14 15.28
CA ASN A 214 15.25 -11.81 15.65
C ASN A 214 15.84 -11.21 16.93
N ASN A 215 15.85 -9.88 17.04
CA ASN A 215 16.31 -9.19 18.25
C ASN A 215 15.47 -9.55 19.48
N VAL A 216 14.14 -9.64 19.33
CA VAL A 216 13.26 -10.08 20.42
C VAL A 216 13.61 -11.49 20.88
N VAL A 217 13.79 -12.43 19.95
CA VAL A 217 14.17 -13.81 20.29
C VAL A 217 15.53 -13.87 21.00
N VAL A 218 16.52 -13.09 20.55
CA VAL A 218 17.84 -13.00 21.20
C VAL A 218 17.69 -12.52 22.64
N LYS A 219 17.00 -11.40 22.85
CA LYS A 219 16.76 -10.85 24.20
C LYS A 219 16.00 -11.81 25.10
N THR A 220 14.97 -12.46 24.58
CA THR A 220 14.23 -13.49 25.32
C THR A 220 15.14 -14.64 25.73
N ARG A 221 16.01 -15.12 24.84
CA ARG A 221 16.97 -16.19 25.15
C ARG A 221 17.95 -15.77 26.25
N GLU A 222 18.45 -14.55 26.20
CA GLU A 222 19.34 -14.00 27.23
C GLU A 222 18.65 -13.92 28.59
N SER A 223 17.43 -13.37 28.65
CA SER A 223 16.65 -13.28 29.90
C SER A 223 16.31 -14.66 30.46
N VAL A 224 15.95 -15.62 29.60
CA VAL A 224 15.68 -17.00 30.01
C VAL A 224 16.93 -17.65 30.60
N ARG A 225 18.10 -17.51 29.96
CA ARG A 225 19.37 -18.05 30.48
C ARG A 225 19.73 -17.47 31.84
N ALA A 226 19.53 -16.16 32.03
CA ALA A 226 19.75 -15.51 33.32
C ALA A 226 18.83 -16.10 34.41
N ASN A 227 17.54 -16.29 34.10
CA ASN A 227 16.58 -16.89 35.01
C ASN A 227 16.93 -18.36 35.36
N VAL A 228 17.40 -19.15 34.39
CA VAL A 228 17.86 -20.52 34.64
C VAL A 228 19.04 -20.53 35.62
N ALA A 229 20.05 -19.69 35.39
CA ALA A 229 21.22 -19.59 36.26
C ALA A 229 20.84 -19.11 37.68
N GLU A 230 19.92 -18.14 37.79
CA GLU A 230 19.40 -17.67 39.07
C GLU A 230 18.62 -18.76 39.81
N ALA A 231 17.79 -19.52 39.09
CA ALA A 231 17.04 -20.64 39.63
C ALA A 231 17.99 -21.73 40.14
N GLU A 232 18.98 -22.13 39.35
CA GLU A 232 20.00 -23.11 39.75
C GLU A 232 20.71 -22.68 41.05
N TYR A 233 21.16 -21.43 41.12
CA TYR A 233 21.81 -20.88 42.30
C TYR A 233 20.90 -20.90 43.54
N CYS A 234 19.64 -20.46 43.39
CA CYS A 234 18.65 -20.49 44.47
C CYS A 234 18.40 -21.92 44.96
N ILE A 235 18.18 -22.85 44.03
CA ILE A 235 17.91 -24.27 44.29
C ILE A 235 19.09 -24.93 45.02
N ASN A 236 20.32 -24.64 44.59
CA ASN A 236 21.52 -25.20 45.22
C ASN A 236 21.74 -24.71 46.65
N LYS A 237 21.18 -23.54 47.02
CA LYS A 237 21.21 -22.98 48.38
C LYS A 237 20.01 -23.35 49.25
N SER A 238 18.99 -24.01 48.68
CA SER A 238 17.75 -24.42 49.37
C SER A 238 17.91 -25.67 50.21
#